data_AF-A0A1F4DND1-F1
#
_entry.id   AF-A0A1F4DND1-F1
#
_cell.length_a   1.000
_cell.length_b   1.000
_cell.length_c   1.000
_cell.angle_alpha   90.00
_cell.angle_beta   90.00
_cell.angle_gamma   90.00
#
_symmetry.space_group_name_H-M   'P 1'
#
loop_
_entity.id
_entity.type
_entity.pdbx_description
1 polymer ?
#
loop_
_entity_poly.entity_id
_entity_poly.type
_entity_poly.pdbx_seq_one_letter_code
_entity_poly.pdbx_strand_id
1 'polypeptide(L)'
;MRLRTIPLIMTTGKPGSQRALRQRGQALLLALLVLGVAGGAVLFSYYRPATLTLESDQKTTDALALVKTALIGWTVKRGNVCTTQSSNGASWVECTGTQRPGELPCPDLKAPTDINYGTAEGTCSSGRLGRVPWRTLGIPEPKDSAGETLWYAVAGPFRIRGVNDNPLNSDTRGNITVYAADGTTVLTSQAVAVIFAPGRVLGTQNRSSASAACTTSPSSPVARNRCATNYLETAGATPRNNATTNGPFINGQLSATFNDRVAYLTTAEFMPAVEKRVANEVKAWLDGYRANSTCQCYPWAADFSINTGDAASPDYATPSNSPRINRGRFPTSDADPEDWGQNALPQLSSWFKYNNWSTVIYYALAKQNADNQGSSCTTCTGVTLSVDGKAVISAIFFTPGTPLVGITRPSNTLANYLEDAANNDNANDTYVTPTATAPDRDRLYTSISSPAAVDTSQQCRTMGRALRRITPCGQPPKLNPACAALAGTDLNGNALTPAQGLQVCSSACAAAALTLVNPPCQNTTRPSVCRNARETLEEC
;
A
#
# COMPACT_ATOMS: atom_id res chain seq x y z
N MET A 1 -16.36 101.35 -48.02
CA MET A 1 -15.19 101.56 -48.91
C MET A 1 -14.99 100.30 -49.74
N ARG A 2 -15.21 100.44 -51.05
CA ARG A 2 -14.84 99.59 -52.20
C ARG A 2 -14.71 98.06 -52.03
N LEU A 3 -15.71 97.39 -52.62
CA LEU A 3 -15.66 96.23 -53.52
C LEU A 3 -14.27 95.82 -54.03
N ARG A 4 -14.02 94.49 -54.02
CA ARG A 4 -13.35 93.79 -55.11
C ARG A 4 -14.01 92.43 -55.36
N THR A 5 -14.09 92.11 -56.64
CA THR A 5 -14.99 91.18 -57.31
C THR A 5 -14.18 90.20 -58.16
N ILE A 6 -14.74 89.00 -58.42
CA ILE A 6 -14.60 88.10 -59.62
C ILE A 6 -13.49 87.00 -59.61
N PRO A 7 -13.69 85.82 -60.27
CA PRO A 7 -14.84 85.24 -61.01
C PRO A 7 -15.38 83.93 -60.36
N LEU A 8 -16.61 83.41 -60.55
CA LEU A 8 -17.50 83.09 -61.68
C LEU A 8 -16.98 82.04 -62.70
N ILE A 9 -17.29 80.76 -62.45
CA ILE A 9 -17.37 79.72 -63.48
C ILE A 9 -18.80 79.15 -63.44
N MET A 10 -19.55 79.39 -64.53
CA MET A 10 -20.83 78.76 -64.84
C MET A 10 -20.58 77.34 -65.38
N THR A 11 -21.26 76.35 -64.83
CA THR A 11 -21.64 75.15 -65.57
C THR A 11 -23.13 74.85 -65.36
N THR A 12 -23.78 74.63 -66.49
CA THR A 12 -25.21 74.48 -66.73
C THR A 12 -25.78 73.17 -66.19
N GLY A 13 -27.04 73.20 -65.74
CA GLY A 13 -27.67 72.12 -64.98
C GLY A 13 -28.11 70.86 -65.73
N LYS A 14 -28.48 69.87 -64.90
CA LYS A 14 -29.44 68.79 -65.17
C LYS A 14 -30.30 68.60 -63.91
N PRO A 15 -31.63 68.48 -64.00
CA PRO A 15 -32.46 68.24 -62.82
C PRO A 15 -32.38 66.77 -62.42
N GLY A 16 -31.57 66.48 -61.40
CA GLY A 16 -31.50 65.17 -60.76
C GLY A 16 -32.58 65.07 -59.67
N SER A 17 -33.63 64.30 -59.97
CA SER A 17 -34.57 63.66 -59.04
C SER A 17 -34.12 63.68 -57.56
N GLN A 18 -34.88 64.37 -56.71
CA GLN A 18 -34.80 64.15 -55.26
C GLN A 18 -35.23 62.70 -54.97
N ARG A 19 -34.24 61.82 -54.80
CA ARG A 19 -34.46 60.52 -54.16
C ARG A 19 -34.48 60.74 -52.66
N ALA A 20 -35.66 60.61 -52.07
CA ALA A 20 -35.80 60.36 -50.65
C ALA A 20 -34.93 59.15 -50.27
N LEU A 21 -33.84 59.40 -49.56
CA LEU A 21 -33.12 58.33 -48.87
C LEU A 21 -33.98 57.91 -47.68
N ARG A 22 -34.80 56.87 -47.90
CA ARG A 22 -35.35 56.03 -46.84
C ARG A 22 -34.20 55.66 -45.91
N GLN A 23 -34.16 56.25 -44.71
CA GLN A 23 -33.35 55.77 -43.60
C GLN A 23 -33.77 54.33 -43.32
N ARG A 24 -32.97 53.38 -43.80
CA ARG A 24 -33.14 51.96 -43.54
C ARG A 24 -32.70 51.71 -42.10
N GLY A 25 -33.45 50.89 -41.37
CA GLY A 25 -33.27 50.56 -39.95
C GLY A 25 -31.96 49.88 -39.55
N GLN A 26 -30.82 50.21 -40.16
CA GLN A 26 -29.50 49.66 -39.82
C GLN A 26 -28.83 50.37 -38.64
N ALA A 27 -29.10 51.66 -38.41
CA ALA A 27 -28.56 52.37 -37.24
C ALA A 27 -29.18 51.86 -35.92
N LEU A 28 -30.48 51.56 -35.92
CA LEU A 28 -31.17 50.98 -34.77
C LEU A 28 -30.67 49.55 -34.49
N LEU A 29 -30.45 48.75 -35.54
CA LEU A 29 -29.90 47.40 -35.42
C LEU A 29 -28.47 47.39 -34.88
N LEU A 30 -27.63 48.33 -35.32
CA LEU A 30 -26.26 48.47 -34.78
C LEU A 30 -26.26 48.96 -33.32
N ALA A 31 -27.14 49.91 -32.96
CA ALA A 31 -27.27 50.36 -31.58
C ALA A 31 -27.80 49.25 -30.65
N LEU A 32 -28.79 48.47 -31.11
CA LEU A 32 -29.31 47.31 -30.37
C LEU A 32 -28.30 46.16 -30.29
N LEU A 33 -27.47 45.96 -31.32
CA LEU A 33 -26.39 44.98 -31.29
C LEU A 33 -25.33 45.38 -30.26
N VAL A 34 -24.91 46.64 -30.24
CA VAL A 34 -23.91 47.15 -29.29
C VAL A 34 -24.45 47.12 -27.86
N LEU A 35 -25.71 47.52 -27.64
CA LEU A 35 -26.37 47.43 -26.33
C LEU A 35 -26.61 45.97 -25.91
N GLY A 36 -26.91 45.07 -26.85
CA GLY A 36 -27.08 43.63 -26.59
C GLY A 36 -25.77 42.93 -26.25
N VAL A 37 -24.66 43.31 -26.89
CA VAL A 37 -23.33 42.78 -26.58
C VAL A 37 -22.80 43.36 -25.27
N ALA A 38 -22.96 44.66 -25.02
CA ALA A 38 -22.57 45.29 -23.76
C ALA A 38 -23.43 44.79 -22.58
N GLY A 39 -24.75 44.69 -22.77
CA GLY A 39 -25.68 44.13 -21.79
C GLY A 39 -25.46 42.64 -21.56
N GLY A 40 -25.16 41.88 -22.62
CA GLY A 40 -24.81 40.46 -22.55
C GLY A 40 -23.48 40.23 -21.81
N ALA A 41 -22.47 41.06 -22.01
CA ALA A 41 -21.19 40.97 -21.30
C ALA A 41 -21.33 41.31 -19.80
N VAL A 42 -22.21 42.27 -19.46
CA VAL A 42 -22.53 42.64 -18.07
C VAL A 42 -23.40 41.57 -17.39
N LEU A 43 -24.35 40.99 -18.12
CA LEU A 43 -25.15 39.86 -17.62
C LEU A 43 -24.32 38.58 -17.45
N PHE A 44 -23.35 38.32 -18.35
CA PHE A 44 -22.45 37.17 -18.25
C PHE A 44 -21.40 37.35 -17.13
N SER A 45 -21.02 38.58 -16.79
CA SER A 45 -20.16 38.84 -15.63
C SER A 45 -20.90 38.68 -14.30
N TYR A 46 -22.22 38.90 -14.29
CA TYR A 46 -23.09 38.66 -13.13
C TYR A 46 -23.60 37.22 -13.00
N TYR A 47 -23.88 36.54 -14.12
CA TYR A 47 -24.25 35.12 -14.17
C TYR A 47 -23.01 34.27 -14.45
N ARG A 48 -22.22 33.98 -13.41
CA ARG A 48 -21.41 32.75 -13.44
C ARG A 48 -22.38 31.58 -13.27
N PRO A 49 -22.62 30.75 -14.29
CA PRO A 49 -23.50 29.60 -14.11
C PRO A 49 -22.87 28.67 -13.07
N ALA A 50 -23.67 28.24 -12.09
CA ALA A 50 -23.23 27.33 -11.02
C ALA A 50 -22.55 26.05 -11.56
N THR A 51 -22.81 25.69 -12.82
CA THR A 51 -22.19 24.59 -13.55
C THR A 51 -20.72 24.82 -13.89
N LEU A 52 -20.31 26.03 -14.27
CA LEU A 52 -18.89 26.35 -14.53
C LEU A 52 -18.07 26.35 -13.24
N THR A 53 -18.66 26.82 -12.13
CA THR A 53 -18.03 26.73 -10.81
C THR A 53 -17.95 25.27 -10.33
N LEU A 54 -18.97 24.46 -10.62
CA LEU A 54 -18.95 23.03 -10.29
C LEU A 54 -17.87 22.28 -11.08
N GLU A 55 -17.71 22.56 -12.38
CA GLU A 55 -16.70 21.93 -13.23
C GLU A 55 -15.27 22.34 -12.84
N SER A 56 -15.04 23.62 -12.52
CA SER A 56 -13.74 24.08 -12.00
C SER A 56 -13.40 23.45 -10.65
N ASP A 57 -14.42 23.28 -9.82
CA ASP A 57 -14.28 22.68 -8.50
C ASP A 57 -13.99 21.18 -8.61
N GLN A 58 -14.63 20.51 -9.56
CA GLN A 58 -14.38 19.12 -9.88
C GLN A 58 -12.94 18.90 -10.35
N LYS A 59 -12.45 19.68 -11.32
CA LYS A 59 -11.07 19.56 -11.82
C LYS A 59 -10.03 19.69 -10.69
N THR A 60 -10.22 20.64 -9.80
CA THR A 60 -9.30 20.85 -8.66
C THR A 60 -9.38 19.67 -7.68
N THR A 61 -10.58 19.16 -7.42
CA THR A 61 -10.81 18.00 -6.55
C THR A 61 -10.21 16.72 -7.14
N ASP A 62 -10.34 16.51 -8.45
CA ASP A 62 -9.75 15.38 -9.17
C ASP A 62 -8.22 15.42 -9.12
N ALA A 63 -7.62 16.60 -9.29
CA ALA A 63 -6.17 16.76 -9.17
C ALA A 63 -5.68 16.43 -7.75
N LEU A 64 -6.38 16.89 -6.70
CA LEU A 64 -6.05 16.58 -5.31
C LEU A 64 -6.18 15.06 -5.03
N ALA A 65 -7.25 14.43 -5.52
CA ALA A 65 -7.49 12.99 -5.36
C ALA A 65 -6.47 12.14 -6.12
N LEU A 66 -6.08 12.55 -7.34
CA LEU A 66 -5.03 11.91 -8.13
C LEU A 66 -3.70 11.90 -7.39
N VAL A 67 -3.29 13.05 -6.83
CA VAL A 67 -2.05 13.15 -6.07
C VAL A 67 -2.09 12.28 -4.82
N LYS A 68 -3.20 12.29 -4.07
CA LYS A 68 -3.37 11.43 -2.89
C LYS A 68 -3.22 9.95 -3.24
N THR A 69 -3.88 9.49 -4.30
CA THR A 69 -3.79 8.11 -4.78
C THR A 69 -2.37 7.75 -5.24
N ALA A 70 -1.71 8.67 -5.95
CA ALA A 70 -0.34 8.46 -6.42
C ALA A 70 0.68 8.37 -5.27
N LEU A 71 0.51 9.18 -4.21
CA LEU A 71 1.32 9.10 -2.99
C LEU A 71 1.14 7.74 -2.31
N ILE A 72 -0.09 7.24 -2.17
CA ILE A 72 -0.36 5.91 -1.63
C ILE A 72 0.33 4.82 -2.46
N GLY A 73 0.17 4.86 -3.79
CA GLY A 73 0.80 3.90 -4.70
C GLY A 73 2.33 3.93 -4.64
N TRP A 74 2.90 5.13 -4.59
CA TRP A 74 4.34 5.33 -4.41
C TRP A 74 4.81 4.68 -3.11
N THR A 75 4.19 5.02 -1.99
CA THR A 75 4.54 4.54 -0.66
C THR A 75 4.50 3.02 -0.52
N VAL A 76 3.55 2.35 -1.17
CA VAL A 76 3.47 0.88 -1.21
C VAL A 76 4.59 0.28 -2.07
N LYS A 77 4.93 0.88 -3.21
CA LYS A 77 5.96 0.31 -4.12
C LYS A 77 7.37 0.31 -3.51
N ARG A 78 7.64 1.19 -2.53
CA ARG A 78 8.97 1.34 -1.93
C ARG A 78 9.42 0.03 -1.24
N GLY A 79 10.71 -0.26 -1.35
CA GLY A 79 11.34 -1.46 -0.80
C GLY A 79 12.65 -1.74 -1.53
N ASN A 80 13.43 -2.67 -1.01
CA ASN A 80 14.70 -3.07 -1.64
C ASN A 80 14.45 -3.67 -3.03
N VAL A 81 15.44 -3.54 -3.89
CA VAL A 81 15.50 -4.29 -5.14
C VAL A 81 16.25 -5.58 -4.84
N CYS A 82 15.55 -6.70 -4.93
CA CYS A 82 16.14 -8.03 -4.77
C CYS A 82 16.53 -8.58 -6.13
N THR A 83 17.80 -8.95 -6.28
CA THR A 83 18.35 -9.58 -7.47
C THR A 83 18.97 -10.92 -7.11
N THR A 84 18.72 -11.94 -7.92
CA THR A 84 19.40 -13.22 -7.78
C THR A 84 20.85 -13.05 -8.20
N GLN A 85 21.76 -13.28 -7.26
CA GLN A 85 23.19 -13.39 -7.50
C GLN A 85 23.56 -14.85 -7.71
N SER A 86 24.58 -15.10 -8.53
CA SER A 86 25.14 -16.44 -8.73
C SER A 86 26.66 -16.32 -8.76
N SER A 87 27.35 -17.02 -7.85
CA SER A 87 28.80 -17.20 -7.93
C SER A 87 29.19 -18.62 -7.49
N ASN A 88 30.23 -19.17 -8.12
CA ASN A 88 30.79 -20.49 -7.79
C ASN A 88 29.76 -21.64 -7.69
N GLY A 89 28.70 -21.61 -8.51
CA GLY A 89 27.65 -22.63 -8.51
C GLY A 89 26.62 -22.51 -7.37
N ALA A 90 26.76 -21.53 -6.49
CA ALA A 90 25.74 -21.17 -5.50
C ALA A 90 24.92 -19.96 -6.01
N SER A 91 23.61 -20.01 -5.78
CA SER A 91 22.68 -18.93 -6.11
C SER A 91 22.06 -18.41 -4.81
N TRP A 92 22.07 -17.10 -4.61
CA TRP A 92 21.43 -16.46 -3.46
C TRP A 92 20.69 -15.19 -3.90
N VAL A 93 19.70 -14.77 -3.13
CA VAL A 93 18.96 -13.53 -3.41
C VAL A 93 19.59 -12.40 -2.61
N GLU A 94 20.14 -11.39 -3.28
CA GLU A 94 20.65 -10.19 -2.62
C GLU A 94 19.64 -9.06 -2.74
N CYS A 95 19.17 -8.54 -1.61
CA CYS A 95 18.29 -7.38 -1.57
C CYS A 95 19.09 -6.11 -1.25
N THR A 96 19.29 -5.26 -2.24
CA THR A 96 20.03 -4.00 -2.11
C THR A 96 19.10 -2.79 -2.12
N GLY A 97 19.55 -1.70 -1.50
CA GLY A 97 18.81 -0.44 -1.44
C GLY A 97 18.45 -0.02 -0.03
N THR A 98 18.13 1.26 0.11
CA THR A 98 17.75 1.91 1.36
C THR A 98 16.26 2.30 1.37
N GLN A 99 15.53 1.90 0.33
CA GLN A 99 14.13 2.22 0.18
C GLN A 99 13.29 1.32 1.07
N ARG A 100 12.29 1.90 1.72
CA ARG A 100 11.46 1.24 2.71
C ARG A 100 9.98 1.53 2.48
N PRO A 101 9.11 0.51 2.58
CA PRO A 101 7.67 0.71 2.51
C PRO A 101 7.23 1.76 3.54
N GLY A 102 6.25 2.57 3.15
CA GLY A 102 5.70 3.61 4.04
C GLY A 102 6.29 5.00 3.83
N GLU A 103 7.45 5.17 3.19
CA GLU A 103 8.04 6.50 2.96
C GLU A 103 7.35 7.27 1.81
N LEU A 104 7.45 8.60 1.89
CA LEU A 104 6.90 9.56 0.94
C LEU A 104 8.03 10.38 0.28
N PRO A 105 7.86 10.81 -0.99
CA PRO A 105 8.90 11.55 -1.69
C PRO A 105 9.04 12.95 -1.11
N CYS A 106 10.24 13.52 -1.21
CA CYS A 106 10.44 14.94 -0.94
C CYS A 106 9.71 15.78 -2.02
N PRO A 107 9.18 16.96 -1.65
CA PRO A 107 8.59 17.88 -2.62
C PRO A 107 9.59 18.28 -3.71
N ASP A 108 9.11 18.67 -4.88
CA ASP A 108 9.94 19.28 -5.93
C ASP A 108 10.14 20.78 -5.66
N LEU A 109 11.38 21.26 -5.74
CA LEU A 109 11.73 22.66 -5.50
C LEU A 109 12.20 23.39 -6.76
N LYS A 110 12.17 22.72 -7.91
CA LYS A 110 12.72 23.23 -9.17
C LYS A 110 11.77 24.24 -9.80
N ALA A 111 12.30 25.11 -10.64
CA ALA A 111 11.48 26.05 -11.40
C ALA A 111 10.74 25.30 -12.52
N PRO A 112 9.57 25.77 -12.98
CA PRO A 112 8.88 25.18 -14.14
C PRO A 112 9.71 25.11 -15.43
N THR A 113 10.73 25.95 -15.55
CA THR A 113 11.67 25.98 -16.69
C THR A 113 12.81 24.97 -16.56
N ASP A 114 12.97 24.31 -15.41
CA ASP A 114 14.01 23.32 -15.18
C ASP A 114 13.66 21.99 -15.87
N ILE A 115 14.65 21.34 -16.47
CA ILE A 115 14.46 20.06 -17.15
C ILE A 115 13.98 18.94 -16.20
N ASN A 116 14.34 19.04 -14.93
CA ASN A 116 13.98 18.09 -13.89
C ASN A 116 12.71 18.48 -13.13
N TYR A 117 12.00 19.53 -13.57
CA TYR A 117 10.73 19.95 -12.98
C TYR A 117 9.71 18.80 -12.95
N GLY A 118 9.07 18.64 -11.79
CA GLY A 118 8.23 17.50 -11.43
C GLY A 118 8.96 16.34 -10.76
N THR A 119 10.26 16.44 -10.51
CA THR A 119 11.06 15.38 -9.88
C THR A 119 11.33 15.70 -8.41
N ALA A 120 11.09 14.73 -7.53
CA ALA A 120 11.36 14.83 -6.10
C ALA A 120 12.81 15.23 -5.82
N GLU A 121 13.02 16.02 -4.78
CA GLU A 121 14.37 16.26 -4.28
C GLU A 121 14.98 15.01 -3.65
N GLY A 122 16.31 14.88 -3.74
CA GLY A 122 17.04 13.81 -3.06
C GLY A 122 17.10 13.98 -1.54
N THR A 123 16.87 15.21 -1.04
CA THR A 123 16.81 15.50 0.40
C THR A 123 15.78 16.58 0.73
N CYS A 124 15.22 16.57 1.94
CA CYS A 124 14.31 17.63 2.41
C CYS A 124 14.23 17.70 3.94
N SER A 125 14.05 18.90 4.49
CA SER A 125 13.75 19.08 5.92
C SER A 125 12.35 18.55 6.28
N SER A 126 12.08 18.29 7.56
CA SER A 126 10.70 18.00 8.03
C SER A 126 9.76 19.12 7.58
N GLY A 127 8.58 18.75 7.06
CA GLY A 127 7.55 19.69 6.60
C GLY A 127 8.01 20.65 5.53
N ARG A 128 9.04 20.26 4.78
CA ARG A 128 9.46 20.99 3.58
C ARG A 128 8.24 21.13 2.66
N LEU A 129 8.07 22.33 2.14
CA LEU A 129 7.02 22.70 1.21
C LEU A 129 7.62 22.89 -0.18
N GLY A 130 6.96 22.35 -1.20
CA GLY A 130 7.34 22.44 -2.61
C GLY A 130 6.21 22.00 -3.52
N ARG A 131 6.47 21.82 -4.81
CA ARG A 131 5.48 21.26 -5.75
C ARG A 131 5.33 19.76 -5.53
N VAL A 132 4.19 19.22 -5.94
CA VAL A 132 4.01 17.78 -6.08
C VAL A 132 5.05 17.23 -7.06
N PRO A 133 5.86 16.22 -6.68
CA PRO A 133 6.87 15.63 -7.56
C PRO A 133 6.21 14.63 -8.55
N TRP A 134 5.37 15.15 -9.44
CA TRP A 134 4.48 14.37 -10.30
C TRP A 134 5.18 13.40 -11.26
N ARG A 135 6.38 13.73 -11.76
CA ARG A 135 7.19 12.80 -12.57
C ARG A 135 7.67 11.62 -11.72
N THR A 136 8.14 11.90 -10.50
CA THR A 136 8.53 10.86 -9.55
C THR A 136 7.35 9.95 -9.23
N LEU A 137 6.17 10.54 -9.04
CA LEU A 137 4.93 9.81 -8.78
C LEU A 137 4.37 9.07 -10.01
N GLY A 138 4.89 9.31 -11.22
CA GLY A 138 4.43 8.68 -12.45
C GLY A 138 3.03 9.12 -12.89
N ILE A 139 2.61 10.33 -12.55
CA ILE A 139 1.31 10.92 -12.95
C ILE A 139 1.50 12.14 -13.85
N PRO A 140 0.48 12.54 -14.64
CA PRO A 140 0.48 13.83 -15.32
C PRO A 140 0.65 14.99 -14.34
N GLU A 141 1.17 16.13 -14.80
CA GLU A 141 1.31 17.33 -13.98
C GLU A 141 -0.05 17.74 -13.38
N PRO A 142 -0.21 17.70 -12.04
CA PRO A 142 -1.50 17.93 -11.41
C PRO A 142 -1.73 19.44 -11.32
N LYS A 143 -2.66 19.95 -12.14
CA LYS A 143 -3.03 21.36 -12.17
C LYS A 143 -4.44 21.57 -11.63
N ASP A 144 -4.59 22.62 -10.83
CA ASP A 144 -5.90 23.08 -10.40
C ASP A 144 -6.68 23.76 -11.55
N SER A 145 -7.86 24.28 -11.21
CA SER A 145 -8.70 25.03 -12.15
C SER A 145 -8.08 26.35 -12.63
N ALA A 146 -7.15 26.95 -11.89
CA ALA A 146 -6.40 28.14 -12.31
C ALA A 146 -5.18 27.80 -13.18
N GLY A 147 -4.89 26.50 -13.40
CA GLY A 147 -3.75 26.05 -14.17
C GLY A 147 -2.46 25.95 -13.36
N GLU A 148 -2.54 26.02 -12.03
CA GLU A 148 -1.39 26.00 -11.15
C GLU A 148 -1.08 24.59 -10.67
N THR A 149 0.19 24.26 -10.67
CA THR A 149 0.66 22.95 -10.21
C THR A 149 0.57 22.85 -8.69
N LEU A 150 -0.03 21.76 -8.20
CA LEU A 150 -0.30 21.59 -6.78
C LEU A 150 0.98 21.65 -5.93
N TRP A 151 0.86 22.23 -4.74
CA TRP A 151 1.88 22.22 -3.70
C TRP A 151 1.70 21.02 -2.78
N TYR A 152 2.78 20.64 -2.10
CA TYR A 152 2.88 19.46 -1.27
C TYR A 152 3.86 19.68 -0.12
N ALA A 153 3.46 19.24 1.07
CA ALA A 153 4.29 19.14 2.26
C ALA A 153 4.32 17.69 2.76
N VAL A 154 5.48 17.25 3.25
CA VAL A 154 5.71 15.90 3.79
C VAL A 154 6.05 15.94 5.27
N ALA A 155 5.42 15.08 6.07
CA ALA A 155 5.70 14.97 7.49
C ALA A 155 7.11 14.42 7.74
N GLY A 156 7.75 14.91 8.81
CA GLY A 156 9.12 14.54 9.16
C GLY A 156 9.37 13.03 9.24
N PRO A 157 8.52 12.26 9.96
CA PRO A 157 8.67 10.82 10.13
C PRO A 157 8.53 9.99 8.84
N PHE A 158 7.88 10.53 7.80
CA PHE A 158 7.61 9.80 6.55
C PHE A 158 8.55 10.15 5.40
N ARG A 159 9.56 11.00 5.66
CA ARG A 159 10.59 11.31 4.66
C ARG A 159 11.40 10.06 4.31
N ILE A 160 12.00 10.10 3.13
CA ILE A 160 12.84 9.01 2.63
C ILE A 160 14.00 8.67 3.56
N ARG A 161 14.44 7.40 3.56
CA ARG A 161 15.46 6.89 4.49
C ARG A 161 16.77 7.70 4.51
N GLY A 162 17.25 8.15 3.34
CA GLY A 162 18.48 8.95 3.25
C GLY A 162 18.44 10.30 3.99
N VAL A 163 17.28 10.66 4.54
CA VAL A 163 16.97 11.93 5.18
C VAL A 163 16.39 11.73 6.59
N ASN A 164 15.63 10.65 6.79
CA ASN A 164 15.11 10.22 8.08
C ASN A 164 15.43 8.74 8.28
N ASP A 165 16.28 8.43 9.25
CA ASP A 165 16.74 7.08 9.56
C ASP A 165 15.79 6.35 10.56
N ASN A 166 14.89 7.08 11.24
CA ASN A 166 14.03 6.49 12.27
C ASN A 166 13.10 5.41 11.68
N PRO A 167 12.79 4.30 12.40
CA PRO A 167 11.89 3.25 11.93
C PRO A 167 10.55 3.75 11.40
N LEU A 168 9.99 3.07 10.39
CA LEU A 168 8.72 3.43 9.75
C LEU A 168 7.81 2.20 9.59
N ASN A 169 6.82 2.08 10.46
CA ASN A 169 5.83 1.00 10.47
C ASN A 169 4.44 1.57 10.82
N SER A 170 3.49 0.69 11.17
CA SER A 170 2.12 1.11 11.48
C SER A 170 1.95 1.95 12.75
N ASP A 171 2.97 1.98 13.63
CA ASP A 171 2.98 2.85 14.81
C ASP A 171 3.40 4.30 14.46
N THR A 172 4.00 4.51 13.29
CA THR A 172 4.54 5.81 12.90
C THR A 172 3.42 6.83 12.63
N ARG A 173 3.52 8.02 13.22
CA ARG A 173 2.52 9.09 13.10
C ARG A 173 2.99 10.28 12.31
N GLY A 174 2.05 10.86 11.56
CA GLY A 174 2.26 12.18 10.98
C GLY A 174 2.43 13.20 12.09
N ASN A 175 3.09 14.30 11.77
CA ASN A 175 3.35 15.39 12.71
C ASN A 175 2.94 16.75 12.15
N ILE A 176 2.11 16.76 11.09
CA ILE A 176 1.58 17.98 10.50
C ILE A 176 0.17 18.22 11.03
N THR A 177 -0.08 19.45 11.48
CA THR A 177 -1.41 19.89 11.95
C THR A 177 -2.14 20.68 10.86
N VAL A 178 -3.41 20.35 10.65
CA VAL A 178 -4.33 21.05 9.75
C VAL A 178 -5.54 21.52 10.55
N TYR A 179 -5.86 22.81 10.46
CA TYR A 179 -7.00 23.46 11.09
C TYR A 179 -8.17 23.61 10.12
N ALA A 180 -9.38 23.69 10.68
CA ALA A 180 -10.59 24.08 9.96
C ALA A 180 -10.59 25.59 9.68
N ALA A 181 -11.63 26.04 8.97
CA ALA A 181 -11.73 27.42 8.50
C ALA A 181 -11.73 28.50 9.61
N ASP A 182 -12.09 28.12 10.85
CA ASP A 182 -12.06 29.02 12.01
C ASP A 182 -10.63 29.36 12.48
N GLY A 183 -9.63 28.54 12.10
CA GLY A 183 -8.24 28.63 12.56
C GLY A 183 -7.98 28.05 13.97
N THR A 184 -9.01 27.49 14.60
CA THR A 184 -9.00 26.98 15.98
C THR A 184 -9.32 25.49 16.09
N THR A 185 -10.25 24.98 15.29
CA THR A 185 -10.62 23.56 15.29
C THR A 185 -9.56 22.75 14.55
N VAL A 186 -8.97 21.75 15.21
CA VAL A 186 -7.99 20.85 14.59
C VAL A 186 -8.72 19.77 13.80
N LEU A 187 -8.52 19.72 12.49
CA LEU A 187 -9.02 18.64 11.62
C LEU A 187 -8.16 17.38 11.77
N THR A 188 -6.85 17.57 11.90
CA THR A 188 -5.89 16.51 12.24
C THR A 188 -4.59 17.12 12.77
N SER A 189 -3.94 16.45 13.71
CA SER A 189 -2.57 16.73 14.16
C SER A 189 -1.56 15.72 13.62
N GLN A 190 -2.03 14.75 12.82
CA GLN A 190 -1.28 13.59 12.38
C GLN A 190 -1.26 13.43 10.86
N ALA A 191 -1.37 14.53 10.11
CA ALA A 191 -1.19 14.47 8.67
C ALA A 191 0.25 14.03 8.34
N VAL A 192 0.37 13.08 7.42
CA VAL A 192 1.64 12.59 6.86
C VAL A 192 2.04 13.37 5.61
N ALA A 193 1.04 13.92 4.92
CA ALA A 193 1.20 14.81 3.79
C ALA A 193 0.03 15.78 3.71
N VAL A 194 0.31 16.98 3.20
CA VAL A 194 -0.70 17.99 2.89
C VAL A 194 -0.48 18.49 1.48
N ILE A 195 -1.54 18.57 0.70
CA ILE A 195 -1.56 18.93 -0.72
C ILE A 195 -2.42 20.18 -0.85
N PHE A 196 -1.90 21.19 -1.57
CA PHE A 196 -2.57 22.47 -1.73
C PHE A 196 -2.81 22.77 -3.21
N ALA A 197 -4.03 23.17 -3.54
CA ALA A 197 -4.35 23.85 -4.78
C ALA A 197 -4.38 25.36 -4.52
N PRO A 198 -3.40 26.14 -5.01
CA PRO A 198 -3.26 27.56 -4.69
C PRO A 198 -4.28 28.47 -5.38
N GLY A 199 -5.00 27.96 -6.39
CA GLY A 199 -5.98 28.73 -7.14
C GLY A 199 -5.38 29.93 -7.89
N ARG A 200 -6.27 30.84 -8.31
CA ARG A 200 -5.90 32.07 -9.02
C ARG A 200 -5.07 33.02 -8.13
N VAL A 201 -4.29 33.88 -8.76
CA VAL A 201 -3.56 34.97 -8.09
C VAL A 201 -4.51 35.85 -7.28
N LEU A 202 -4.18 36.08 -6.01
CA LEU A 202 -4.87 37.04 -5.13
C LEU A 202 -3.94 38.18 -4.69
N GLY A 203 -4.51 39.39 -4.54
CA GLY A 203 -3.81 40.55 -4.00
C GLY A 203 -2.48 40.85 -4.71
N THR A 204 -1.40 40.85 -3.94
CA THR A 204 -0.03 41.18 -4.41
C THR A 204 0.81 39.96 -4.76
N GLN A 205 0.21 38.76 -4.82
CA GLN A 205 0.94 37.56 -5.23
C GLN A 205 1.61 37.77 -6.59
N ASN A 206 2.89 37.44 -6.68
CA ASN A 206 3.65 37.53 -7.93
C ASN A 206 4.31 36.19 -8.21
N ARG A 207 3.89 35.56 -9.31
CA ARG A 207 4.29 34.21 -9.71
C ARG A 207 5.26 34.20 -10.90
N SER A 208 6.01 35.27 -11.10
CA SER A 208 7.00 35.39 -12.18
C SER A 208 8.27 34.57 -11.91
N SER A 209 9.12 34.43 -12.94
CA SER A 209 10.45 33.82 -12.81
C SER A 209 11.51 34.78 -12.23
N ALA A 210 11.15 36.03 -11.91
CA ALA A 210 12.08 37.00 -11.36
C ALA A 210 12.59 36.56 -9.98
N SER A 211 13.89 36.74 -9.72
CA SER A 211 14.49 36.41 -8.42
C SER A 211 14.11 37.44 -7.35
N ALA A 212 13.71 36.97 -6.17
CA ALA A 212 13.40 37.81 -5.01
C ALA A 212 13.62 37.05 -3.70
N ALA A 213 13.68 37.78 -2.59
CA ALA A 213 13.70 37.16 -1.27
C ALA A 213 12.45 36.30 -1.05
N CYS A 214 12.63 35.14 -0.42
CA CYS A 214 11.56 34.20 -0.13
C CYS A 214 11.65 33.77 1.33
N THR A 215 10.56 33.93 2.09
CA THR A 215 10.54 33.59 3.52
C THR A 215 10.73 32.10 3.77
N THR A 216 10.30 31.23 2.84
CA THR A 216 10.51 29.78 2.92
C THR A 216 11.89 29.33 2.43
N SER A 217 12.73 30.26 1.99
CA SER A 217 14.13 30.03 1.59
C SER A 217 14.99 31.24 1.98
N PRO A 218 15.14 31.53 3.28
CA PRO A 218 15.68 32.81 3.77
C PRO A 218 17.17 33.00 3.45
N SER A 219 17.90 31.91 3.15
CA SER A 219 19.33 31.93 2.90
C SER A 219 19.74 32.41 1.51
N SER A 220 18.81 32.56 0.55
CA SER A 220 19.11 33.12 -0.79
C SER A 220 17.85 33.54 -1.54
N PRO A 221 17.89 34.61 -2.36
CA PRO A 221 16.83 34.90 -3.31
C PRO A 221 16.54 33.71 -4.23
N VAL A 222 15.26 33.45 -4.48
CA VAL A 222 14.80 32.41 -5.42
C VAL A 222 13.82 33.04 -6.41
N ALA A 223 13.60 32.38 -7.55
CA ALA A 223 12.54 32.80 -8.47
C ALA A 223 11.19 32.84 -7.73
N ARG A 224 10.41 33.91 -7.93
CA ARG A 224 9.14 34.12 -7.23
C ARG A 224 8.15 32.98 -7.42
N ASN A 225 8.16 32.31 -8.58
CA ASN A 225 7.38 31.11 -8.89
C ASN A 225 7.75 29.85 -8.08
N ARG A 226 8.87 29.87 -7.35
CA ARG A 226 9.33 28.83 -6.42
C ARG A 226 9.03 29.15 -4.95
N CYS A 227 8.54 30.35 -4.66
CA CYS A 227 8.29 30.78 -3.29
C CYS A 227 6.84 30.53 -2.89
N ALA A 228 6.62 29.69 -1.87
CA ALA A 228 5.26 29.28 -1.47
C ALA A 228 4.38 30.47 -1.05
N THR A 229 4.94 31.53 -0.47
CA THR A 229 4.18 32.74 -0.08
C THR A 229 3.61 33.52 -1.26
N ASN A 230 4.06 33.27 -2.50
CA ASN A 230 3.45 33.84 -3.70
C ASN A 230 2.26 33.03 -4.22
N TYR A 231 1.91 31.93 -3.54
CA TYR A 231 0.88 30.99 -3.98
C TYR A 231 -0.13 30.66 -2.90
N LEU A 232 0.30 30.55 -1.64
CA LEU A 232 -0.53 30.06 -0.55
C LEU A 232 -0.81 31.17 0.46
N GLU A 233 -1.99 31.15 1.05
CA GLU A 233 -2.53 32.23 1.85
C GLU A 233 -2.54 31.95 3.36
N THR A 234 -2.88 32.99 4.11
CA THR A 234 -3.18 32.93 5.53
C THR A 234 -4.68 33.14 5.74
N ALA A 235 -5.32 32.36 6.62
CA ALA A 235 -6.73 32.50 6.95
C ALA A 235 -7.04 32.16 8.41
N GLY A 236 -8.29 32.38 8.79
CA GLY A 236 -8.84 32.12 10.13
C GLY A 236 -8.81 33.36 11.03
N ALA A 237 -9.70 33.38 12.02
CA ALA A 237 -9.72 34.43 13.04
C ALA A 237 -8.48 34.36 13.95
N THR A 238 -7.96 33.15 14.16
CA THR A 238 -6.59 32.90 14.65
C THR A 238 -5.73 32.53 13.42
N PRO A 239 -4.96 33.47 12.86
CA PRO A 239 -4.35 33.28 11.54
C PRO A 239 -3.43 32.06 11.48
N ARG A 240 -3.65 31.21 10.47
CA ARG A 240 -2.80 30.06 10.09
C ARG A 240 -2.37 30.25 8.64
N ASN A 241 -1.12 29.92 8.34
CA ASN A 241 -0.49 30.27 7.07
C ASN A 241 -0.04 29.01 6.30
N ASN A 242 -0.66 28.77 5.15
CA ASN A 242 -0.38 27.63 4.28
C ASN A 242 1.01 27.65 3.64
N ALA A 243 1.68 28.81 3.60
CA ALA A 243 3.05 28.93 3.14
C ALA A 243 4.11 28.65 4.24
N THR A 244 3.71 28.29 5.46
CA THR A 244 4.66 28.05 6.56
C THR A 244 5.27 26.65 6.48
N THR A 245 6.58 26.53 6.66
CA THR A 245 7.24 25.22 6.74
C THR A 245 6.76 24.46 7.97
N ASN A 246 6.39 23.17 7.84
CA ASN A 246 5.70 22.36 8.86
C ASN A 246 4.30 22.84 9.31
N GLY A 247 3.75 23.91 8.71
CA GLY A 247 2.48 24.48 9.15
C GLY A 247 2.58 25.16 10.52
N PRO A 248 1.50 25.19 11.32
CA PRO A 248 0.21 24.56 11.06
C PRO A 248 -0.50 25.13 9.82
N PHE A 249 -1.20 24.25 9.11
CA PHE A 249 -1.93 24.58 7.88
C PHE A 249 -3.42 24.78 8.15
N ILE A 250 -4.16 25.32 7.18
CA ILE A 250 -5.58 25.63 7.31
C ILE A 250 -6.38 25.31 6.05
N ASN A 251 -7.50 24.61 6.22
CA ASN A 251 -8.54 24.50 5.21
C ASN A 251 -9.52 25.67 5.37
N GLY A 252 -9.10 26.85 4.88
CA GLY A 252 -9.79 28.11 5.07
C GLY A 252 -11.07 28.26 4.25
N GLN A 253 -11.94 29.19 4.66
CA GLN A 253 -13.10 29.56 3.87
C GLN A 253 -12.68 30.43 2.68
N LEU A 254 -13.18 30.11 1.49
CA LEU A 254 -12.94 30.91 0.29
C LEU A 254 -13.38 32.36 0.49
N SER A 255 -12.54 33.31 0.11
CA SER A 255 -12.79 34.74 0.26
C SER A 255 -12.02 35.56 -0.78
N ALA A 256 -12.05 36.90 -0.66
CA ALA A 256 -11.26 37.78 -1.51
C ALA A 256 -9.74 37.64 -1.26
N THR A 257 -9.33 37.09 -0.12
CA THR A 257 -7.93 36.99 0.32
C THR A 257 -7.48 35.56 0.60
N PHE A 258 -8.32 34.56 0.33
CA PHE A 258 -8.00 33.15 0.53
C PHE A 258 -8.71 32.30 -0.51
N ASN A 259 -7.97 31.49 -1.26
CA ASN A 259 -8.52 30.55 -2.23
C ASN A 259 -7.79 29.22 -2.32
N ASP A 260 -6.83 28.96 -1.43
CA ASP A 260 -6.26 27.62 -1.25
C ASP A 260 -7.34 26.55 -1.01
N ARG A 261 -7.24 25.43 -1.72
CA ARG A 261 -7.93 24.19 -1.35
C ARG A 261 -6.93 23.19 -0.79
N VAL A 262 -7.29 22.56 0.32
CA VAL A 262 -6.38 21.68 1.06
C VAL A 262 -6.94 20.26 1.08
N ALA A 263 -6.10 19.30 0.71
CA ALA A 263 -6.31 17.88 1.00
C ALA A 263 -5.14 17.39 1.87
N TYR A 264 -5.40 16.41 2.73
CA TYR A 264 -4.35 15.79 3.52
C TYR A 264 -4.49 14.26 3.49
N LEU A 265 -3.38 13.61 3.85
CA LEU A 265 -3.28 12.16 4.02
C LEU A 265 -2.83 11.89 5.46
N THR A 266 -3.44 10.91 6.11
CA THR A 266 -3.05 10.41 7.45
C THR A 266 -2.48 8.99 7.35
N THR A 267 -1.81 8.51 8.40
CA THR A 267 -1.28 7.14 8.44
C THR A 267 -2.38 6.10 8.18
N ALA A 268 -3.56 6.26 8.79
CA ALA A 268 -4.70 5.34 8.68
C ALA A 268 -5.19 5.13 7.23
N GLU A 269 -4.95 6.09 6.33
CA GLU A 269 -5.45 6.03 4.97
C GLU A 269 -4.57 5.23 4.00
N PHE A 270 -3.27 5.11 4.26
CA PHE A 270 -2.34 4.42 3.35
C PHE A 270 -1.63 3.23 3.99
N MET A 271 -1.41 3.26 5.31
CA MET A 271 -0.75 2.19 6.03
C MET A 271 -1.43 0.82 5.84
N PRO A 272 -2.76 0.72 5.70
CA PRO A 272 -3.39 -0.58 5.44
C PRO A 272 -2.98 -1.23 4.12
N ALA A 273 -2.60 -0.43 3.11
CA ALA A 273 -2.04 -0.94 1.87
C ALA A 273 -0.57 -1.35 2.03
N VAL A 274 0.19 -0.62 2.86
CA VAL A 274 1.57 -0.97 3.22
C VAL A 274 1.61 -2.25 4.04
N GLU A 275 0.78 -2.39 5.06
CA GLU A 275 0.66 -3.61 5.86
C GLU A 275 0.28 -4.81 5.00
N LYS A 276 -0.65 -4.66 4.04
CA LYS A 276 -0.99 -5.74 3.11
C LYS A 276 0.21 -6.20 2.28
N ARG A 277 1.03 -5.28 1.80
CA ARG A 277 2.29 -5.60 1.10
C ARG A 277 3.27 -6.32 2.03
N VAL A 278 3.46 -5.80 3.25
CA VAL A 278 4.35 -6.42 4.26
C VAL A 278 3.87 -7.83 4.61
N ALA A 279 2.57 -8.01 4.83
CA ALA A 279 1.94 -9.29 5.10
C ALA A 279 2.17 -10.31 3.98
N ASN A 280 2.14 -9.89 2.72
CA ASN A 280 2.46 -10.78 1.60
C ASN A 280 3.93 -11.24 1.63
N GLU A 281 4.88 -10.37 2.00
CA GLU A 281 6.29 -10.78 2.18
C GLU A 281 6.47 -11.70 3.39
N VAL A 282 5.83 -11.38 4.52
CA VAL A 282 5.83 -12.23 5.73
C VAL A 282 5.29 -13.63 5.42
N LYS A 283 4.17 -13.70 4.68
CA LYS A 283 3.60 -14.98 4.25
C LYS A 283 4.60 -15.74 3.36
N ALA A 284 5.21 -15.07 2.38
CA ALA A 284 6.17 -15.69 1.47
C ALA A 284 7.42 -16.20 2.22
N TRP A 285 7.90 -15.47 3.23
CA TRP A 285 8.99 -15.91 4.08
C TRP A 285 8.62 -17.11 4.94
N LEU A 286 7.44 -17.12 5.55
CA LEU A 286 6.97 -18.27 6.33
C LEU A 286 6.78 -19.51 5.45
N ASP A 287 6.14 -19.37 4.29
CA ASP A 287 5.98 -20.47 3.32
C ASP A 287 7.35 -20.98 2.84
N GLY A 288 8.27 -20.06 2.51
CA GLY A 288 9.61 -20.38 2.04
C GLY A 288 10.47 -21.04 3.12
N TYR A 289 10.40 -20.56 4.36
CA TYR A 289 11.07 -21.18 5.50
C TYR A 289 10.56 -22.60 5.69
N ARG A 290 9.24 -22.79 5.66
CA ARG A 290 8.60 -24.10 5.84
C ARG A 290 8.96 -25.10 4.75
N ALA A 291 9.14 -24.62 3.52
CA ALA A 291 9.47 -25.44 2.37
C ALA A 291 10.96 -25.84 2.32
N ASN A 292 11.84 -24.97 2.83
CA ASN A 292 13.29 -25.13 2.65
C ASN A 292 14.07 -25.46 3.94
N SER A 293 13.45 -25.35 5.11
CA SER A 293 14.06 -25.81 6.37
C SER A 293 14.19 -27.32 6.41
N THR A 294 15.24 -27.81 7.05
CA THR A 294 15.50 -29.24 7.26
C THR A 294 14.40 -29.87 8.09
N CYS A 295 13.96 -29.18 9.15
CA CYS A 295 12.84 -29.64 9.99
C CYS A 295 11.52 -29.67 9.23
N GLN A 296 11.42 -28.99 8.07
CA GLN A 296 10.15 -28.74 7.42
C GLN A 296 9.18 -28.22 8.48
N CYS A 297 9.49 -27.08 9.08
CA CYS A 297 8.71 -26.50 10.18
C CYS A 297 8.66 -24.99 10.02
N TYR A 298 7.84 -24.31 10.83
CA TYR A 298 7.88 -22.85 10.93
C TYR A 298 8.86 -22.42 12.03
N PRO A 299 9.44 -21.21 11.92
CA PRO A 299 10.33 -20.71 12.97
C PRO A 299 9.55 -20.49 14.27
N TRP A 300 10.22 -20.66 15.41
CA TRP A 300 9.62 -20.32 16.70
C TRP A 300 9.32 -18.82 16.82
N ALA A 301 8.31 -18.44 17.61
CA ALA A 301 8.00 -17.03 17.82
C ALA A 301 9.06 -16.36 18.72
N ALA A 302 9.27 -15.06 18.53
CA ALA A 302 10.05 -14.24 19.44
C ALA A 302 9.18 -13.75 20.61
N ASP A 303 9.79 -13.46 21.76
CA ASP A 303 9.04 -13.10 22.97
C ASP A 303 8.37 -11.72 22.85
N PHE A 304 7.06 -11.68 23.14
CA PHE A 304 6.27 -10.46 23.18
C PHE A 304 6.48 -9.66 24.49
N SER A 305 6.88 -10.34 25.56
CA SER A 305 7.08 -9.76 26.90
C SER A 305 8.20 -8.73 26.95
N ILE A 306 9.16 -8.83 26.02
CA ILE A 306 10.27 -7.90 25.87
C ILE A 306 9.70 -6.51 25.53
N ASN A 307 9.71 -5.64 26.55
CA ASN A 307 9.31 -4.24 26.42
C ASN A 307 10.47 -3.47 25.79
N THR A 308 10.41 -3.31 24.48
CA THR A 308 11.38 -2.49 23.75
C THR A 308 10.89 -1.04 23.74
N GLY A 309 11.00 -0.37 24.89
CA GLY A 309 10.92 1.10 24.89
C GLY A 309 11.96 1.65 23.91
N ASP A 310 11.51 2.50 22.97
CA ASP A 310 12.14 3.39 21.97
C ASP A 310 13.60 3.20 21.44
N ALA A 311 14.38 2.21 21.89
CA ALA A 311 15.82 2.11 21.61
C ALA A 311 16.39 0.68 21.49
N ALA A 312 15.59 -0.39 21.58
CA ALA A 312 16.13 -1.75 21.55
C ALA A 312 16.15 -2.34 20.13
N SER A 313 17.25 -3.05 19.84
CA SER A 313 17.66 -3.64 18.56
C SER A 313 16.52 -4.16 17.67
N PRO A 314 16.60 -3.97 16.33
CA PRO A 314 15.70 -4.63 15.38
C PRO A 314 15.85 -6.17 15.35
N ASP A 315 16.84 -6.70 16.08
CA ASP A 315 17.14 -8.13 16.20
C ASP A 315 16.26 -8.77 17.29
N TYR A 316 15.07 -9.21 16.90
CA TYR A 316 14.20 -10.01 17.76
C TYR A 316 14.56 -11.47 17.59
N ALA A 317 15.42 -11.94 18.50
CA ALA A 317 15.85 -13.33 18.62
C ALA A 317 14.72 -14.23 19.12
N THR A 318 14.68 -15.48 18.64
CA THR A 318 13.95 -16.51 19.38
C THR A 318 14.66 -16.73 20.73
N PRO A 319 13.93 -16.94 21.85
CA PRO A 319 14.57 -17.17 23.14
C PRO A 319 15.55 -18.36 23.06
N SER A 320 16.84 -18.09 23.27
CA SER A 320 17.93 -19.05 23.03
C SER A 320 17.85 -20.30 23.92
N ASN A 321 17.21 -20.20 25.08
CA ASN A 321 17.01 -21.31 26.01
C ASN A 321 15.54 -21.74 26.05
N SER A 322 15.30 -23.06 26.12
CA SER A 322 14.01 -23.64 26.52
C SER A 322 13.50 -22.89 27.75
N PRO A 323 12.33 -22.23 27.67
CA PRO A 323 11.17 -22.65 26.88
C PRO A 323 11.03 -22.05 25.47
N ARG A 324 10.58 -22.88 24.51
CA ARG A 324 10.10 -22.39 23.21
C ARG A 324 8.64 -21.93 23.33
N ILE A 325 8.29 -20.89 22.58
CA ILE A 325 6.97 -20.28 22.55
C ILE A 325 6.42 -20.33 21.12
N ASN A 326 5.15 -20.70 20.99
CA ASN A 326 4.48 -20.79 19.69
C ASN A 326 3.74 -19.53 19.28
N ARG A 327 3.80 -18.47 20.09
CA ARG A 327 3.15 -17.19 19.80
C ARG A 327 3.90 -16.03 20.43
N GLY A 328 3.90 -14.89 19.75
CA GLY A 328 4.63 -13.70 20.18
C GLY A 328 4.93 -12.77 19.01
N ARG A 329 6.11 -12.14 19.00
CA ARG A 329 6.57 -11.30 17.88
C ARG A 329 7.09 -12.16 16.74
N PHE A 330 7.10 -11.59 15.53
CA PHE A 330 7.76 -12.21 14.40
C PHE A 330 9.28 -12.27 14.60
N PRO A 331 9.94 -13.44 14.52
CA PRO A 331 11.38 -13.59 14.73
C PRO A 331 12.16 -12.98 13.56
N THR A 332 13.16 -12.14 13.86
CA THR A 332 13.93 -11.42 12.83
C THR A 332 15.43 -11.67 12.88
N SER A 333 15.94 -12.20 13.98
CA SER A 333 17.31 -12.69 14.14
C SER A 333 17.25 -14.01 14.89
N ASP A 334 18.31 -14.82 14.83
CA ASP A 334 18.43 -16.07 15.58
C ASP A 334 17.11 -16.87 15.55
N ALA A 335 16.53 -17.01 14.35
CA ALA A 335 15.30 -17.76 14.19
C ALA A 335 15.60 -19.25 14.37
N ASP A 336 14.93 -19.89 15.31
CA ASP A 336 15.10 -21.33 15.54
C ASP A 336 14.04 -22.14 14.79
N PRO A 337 14.39 -23.35 14.29
CA PRO A 337 15.69 -24.02 14.46
C PRO A 337 16.79 -23.61 13.48
N GLU A 338 16.48 -22.80 12.46
CA GLU A 338 17.43 -22.42 11.41
C GLU A 338 17.26 -20.93 11.07
N ASP A 339 18.33 -20.14 11.12
CA ASP A 339 18.18 -18.69 10.96
C ASP A 339 17.90 -18.26 9.50
N TRP A 340 17.27 -17.10 9.34
CA TRP A 340 16.89 -16.56 8.04
C TRP A 340 18.10 -16.33 7.12
N GLY A 341 17.92 -16.59 5.83
CA GLY A 341 18.95 -16.38 4.81
C GLY A 341 20.13 -17.35 4.87
N GLN A 342 20.09 -18.39 5.72
CA GLN A 342 21.06 -19.48 5.68
C GLN A 342 20.63 -20.58 4.71
N ASN A 343 21.59 -21.13 3.96
CA ASN A 343 21.36 -22.23 3.01
C ASN A 343 20.26 -21.89 1.97
N ALA A 344 19.18 -22.69 1.96
CA ALA A 344 18.02 -22.53 1.07
C ALA A 344 16.90 -21.68 1.69
N LEU A 345 17.07 -21.17 2.91
CA LEU A 345 16.05 -20.38 3.59
C LEU A 345 15.93 -18.98 2.98
N PRO A 346 14.70 -18.43 2.92
CA PRO A 346 14.50 -17.09 2.39
C PRO A 346 15.23 -16.06 3.25
N GLN A 347 15.82 -15.07 2.58
CA GLN A 347 16.40 -13.90 3.25
C GLN A 347 15.31 -12.87 3.52
N LEU A 348 15.22 -12.38 4.76
CA LEU A 348 14.34 -11.26 5.11
C LEU A 348 14.83 -9.97 4.43
N SER A 349 13.88 -9.18 3.94
CA SER A 349 14.17 -7.84 3.43
C SER A 349 14.80 -6.97 4.52
N SER A 350 15.90 -6.25 4.23
CA SER A 350 16.58 -5.44 5.26
C SER A 350 15.71 -4.30 5.81
N TRP A 351 14.82 -3.73 4.98
CA TRP A 351 13.87 -2.71 5.43
C TRP A 351 12.90 -3.26 6.48
N PHE A 352 12.62 -4.57 6.52
CA PHE A 352 11.67 -5.16 7.46
C PHE A 352 12.20 -5.07 8.89
N LYS A 353 13.46 -5.52 9.08
CA LYS A 353 14.17 -5.41 10.36
C LYS A 353 14.34 -3.93 10.74
N TYR A 354 14.86 -3.14 9.81
CA TYR A 354 15.17 -1.73 10.04
C TYR A 354 13.96 -0.86 10.40
N ASN A 355 12.80 -1.12 9.80
CA ASN A 355 11.56 -0.44 10.16
C ASN A 355 10.88 -1.01 11.40
N ASN A 356 11.51 -1.94 12.11
CA ASN A 356 10.97 -2.58 13.30
C ASN A 356 9.59 -3.22 13.04
N TRP A 357 9.37 -3.86 11.89
CA TRP A 357 8.07 -4.49 11.59
C TRP A 357 7.75 -5.67 12.52
N SER A 358 8.77 -6.34 13.06
CA SER A 358 8.62 -7.35 14.12
C SER A 358 7.97 -6.82 15.40
N THR A 359 8.03 -5.52 15.67
CA THR A 359 7.40 -4.91 16.85
C THR A 359 5.89 -4.76 16.73
N VAL A 360 5.37 -4.81 15.51
CA VAL A 360 3.94 -4.64 15.23
C VAL A 360 3.30 -5.96 14.77
N ILE A 361 4.06 -6.92 14.25
CA ILE A 361 3.52 -8.21 13.82
C ILE A 361 3.48 -9.20 14.99
N TYR A 362 2.26 -9.59 15.36
CA TYR A 362 2.02 -10.74 16.22
C TYR A 362 1.95 -12.01 15.39
N TYR A 363 2.64 -13.07 15.81
CA TYR A 363 2.84 -14.30 15.05
C TYR A 363 2.52 -15.50 15.94
N ALA A 364 1.90 -16.53 15.38
CA ALA A 364 1.68 -17.80 16.07
C ALA A 364 1.79 -19.01 15.12
N LEU A 365 2.25 -20.15 15.62
CA LEU A 365 2.34 -21.41 14.88
C LEU A 365 1.66 -22.58 15.60
N ALA A 366 1.13 -23.52 14.83
CA ALA A 366 0.61 -24.77 15.33
C ALA A 366 1.75 -25.65 15.86
N LYS A 367 1.54 -26.28 17.03
CA LYS A 367 2.50 -27.17 17.69
C LYS A 367 3.08 -28.23 16.76
N GLN A 368 2.21 -28.90 15.99
CA GLN A 368 2.60 -29.97 15.06
C GLN A 368 3.54 -29.52 13.93
N ASN A 369 3.57 -28.22 13.63
CA ASN A 369 4.40 -27.63 12.59
C ASN A 369 5.58 -26.83 13.15
N ALA A 370 5.84 -26.94 14.46
CA ALA A 370 7.06 -26.48 15.07
C ALA A 370 8.15 -27.57 15.01
N ASP A 371 9.41 -27.19 15.24
CA ASP A 371 10.51 -28.13 15.36
C ASP A 371 10.20 -29.25 16.37
N ASN A 372 10.59 -30.49 16.05
CA ASN A 372 10.31 -31.68 16.84
C ASN A 372 8.84 -31.78 17.30
N GLN A 373 7.90 -31.39 16.43
CA GLN A 373 6.44 -31.36 16.68
C GLN A 373 6.07 -30.60 17.96
N GLY A 374 6.86 -29.58 18.27
CA GLY A 374 6.71 -28.70 19.42
C GLY A 374 6.81 -29.40 20.77
N SER A 375 7.61 -30.46 20.87
CA SER A 375 7.93 -31.13 22.14
C SER A 375 8.51 -30.19 23.21
N SER A 376 9.22 -29.14 22.81
CA SER A 376 9.78 -28.09 23.67
C SER A 376 8.85 -26.88 23.89
N CYS A 377 7.64 -26.92 23.30
CA CYS A 377 6.69 -25.80 23.37
C CYS A 377 6.01 -25.74 24.73
N THR A 378 6.14 -24.61 25.42
CA THR A 378 5.52 -24.40 26.74
C THR A 378 4.21 -23.62 26.70
N THR A 379 3.98 -22.87 25.62
CA THR A 379 2.77 -22.07 25.44
C THR A 379 1.70 -22.82 24.64
N CYS A 380 2.06 -23.91 23.95
CA CYS A 380 1.13 -24.68 23.14
C CYS A 380 0.06 -25.36 24.01
N THR A 381 -1.19 -25.04 23.72
CA THR A 381 -2.38 -25.62 24.36
C THR A 381 -3.01 -26.74 23.52
N GLY A 382 -2.77 -26.73 22.20
CA GLY A 382 -3.28 -27.73 21.26
C GLY A 382 -2.25 -28.21 20.24
N VAL A 383 -2.65 -29.17 19.40
CA VAL A 383 -1.85 -29.67 18.26
C VAL A 383 -1.92 -28.69 17.08
N THR A 384 -3.09 -28.10 16.87
CA THR A 384 -3.42 -27.12 15.82
C THR A 384 -3.78 -25.77 16.44
N LEU A 385 -3.71 -24.70 15.64
CA LEU A 385 -4.39 -23.45 15.97
C LEU A 385 -5.88 -23.58 15.63
N SER A 386 -6.73 -22.73 16.18
CA SER A 386 -8.15 -22.61 15.83
C SER A 386 -8.43 -21.18 15.41
N VAL A 387 -9.08 -20.97 14.27
CA VAL A 387 -9.59 -19.67 13.81
C VAL A 387 -11.07 -19.80 13.54
N ASP A 388 -11.90 -19.02 14.22
CA ASP A 388 -13.38 -19.07 14.10
C ASP A 388 -13.94 -20.50 14.32
N GLY A 389 -13.35 -21.23 15.27
CA GLY A 389 -13.70 -22.62 15.57
C GLY A 389 -13.25 -23.65 14.52
N LYS A 390 -12.48 -23.23 13.51
CA LYS A 390 -11.91 -24.12 12.48
C LYS A 390 -10.44 -24.36 12.77
N ALA A 391 -10.02 -25.62 12.74
CA ALA A 391 -8.61 -25.96 12.89
C ALA A 391 -7.78 -25.33 11.76
N VAL A 392 -6.83 -24.46 12.14
CA VAL A 392 -5.77 -23.94 11.29
C VAL A 392 -4.51 -24.74 11.57
N ILE A 393 -4.08 -25.46 10.55
CA ILE A 393 -3.05 -26.50 10.66
C ILE A 393 -1.64 -25.87 10.69
N SER A 394 -1.45 -24.67 10.14
CA SER A 394 -0.15 -24.08 9.82
C SER A 394 0.30 -22.99 10.81
N ALA A 395 0.48 -21.76 10.34
CA ALA A 395 0.83 -20.59 11.15
C ALA A 395 -0.07 -19.41 10.78
N ILE A 396 -0.21 -18.46 11.69
CA ILE A 396 -0.94 -17.22 11.51
C ILE A 396 -0.08 -16.03 11.92
N PHE A 397 -0.45 -14.86 11.44
CA PHE A 397 0.09 -13.61 11.96
C PHE A 397 -0.93 -12.49 11.80
N PHE A 398 -0.74 -11.44 12.59
CA PHE A 398 -1.57 -10.25 12.59
C PHE A 398 -0.76 -9.04 12.16
N THR A 399 -1.38 -8.17 11.36
CA THR A 399 -0.96 -6.76 11.30
C THR A 399 -1.94 -5.96 12.15
N PRO A 400 -1.51 -5.05 13.03
CA PRO A 400 -2.35 -4.48 14.08
C PRO A 400 -3.03 -3.16 13.68
N GLY A 401 -2.88 -2.76 12.41
CA GLY A 401 -3.31 -1.45 11.93
C GLY A 401 -2.61 -0.30 12.66
N THR A 402 -3.14 0.91 12.51
CA THR A 402 -2.56 2.07 13.20
C THR A 402 -3.10 2.12 14.64
N PRO A 403 -2.27 2.32 15.68
CA PRO A 403 -2.76 2.51 17.05
C PRO A 403 -3.96 3.46 17.19
N LEU A 404 -4.89 3.14 18.08
CA LEU A 404 -6.02 4.05 18.33
C LEU A 404 -5.56 5.28 19.12
N VAL A 405 -6.39 6.31 19.13
CA VAL A 405 -6.16 7.50 19.96
C VAL A 405 -6.00 7.08 21.43
N GLY A 406 -4.93 7.55 22.07
CA GLY A 406 -4.61 7.22 23.46
C GLY A 406 -3.83 5.91 23.67
N ILE A 407 -3.62 5.13 22.61
CA ILE A 407 -2.78 3.92 22.66
C ILE A 407 -1.35 4.27 22.28
N THR A 408 -0.41 3.91 23.14
CA THR A 408 1.03 4.04 22.90
C THR A 408 1.60 2.69 22.48
N ARG A 409 2.25 2.67 21.32
CA ARG A 409 3.05 1.55 20.81
C ARG A 409 4.43 2.10 20.36
N PRO A 410 5.52 1.31 20.43
CA PRO A 410 5.56 -0.09 20.83
C PRO A 410 5.26 -0.30 22.32
N SER A 411 4.72 -1.48 22.67
CA SER A 411 4.48 -1.89 24.06
C SER A 411 4.49 -3.42 24.17
N ASN A 412 4.43 -3.95 25.40
CA ASN A 412 4.27 -5.38 25.68
C ASN A 412 2.83 -5.74 26.11
N THR A 413 1.85 -4.87 25.85
CA THR A 413 0.43 -5.13 26.13
C THR A 413 -0.27 -5.54 24.83
N LEU A 414 -0.68 -6.80 24.71
CA LEU A 414 -1.23 -7.32 23.45
C LEU A 414 -2.55 -6.63 23.05
N ALA A 415 -3.37 -6.22 24.02
CA ALA A 415 -4.59 -5.43 23.78
C ALA A 415 -4.31 -4.05 23.17
N ASN A 416 -3.07 -3.55 23.24
CA ASN A 416 -2.71 -2.35 22.49
C ASN A 416 -2.69 -2.63 20.99
N TYR A 417 -2.41 -3.87 20.55
CA TYR A 417 -2.21 -4.27 19.16
C TYR A 417 -3.43 -4.94 18.52
N LEU A 418 -4.12 -5.79 19.27
CA LEU A 418 -5.24 -6.61 18.79
C LEU A 418 -6.47 -6.33 19.65
N GLU A 419 -7.60 -6.01 19.02
CA GLU A 419 -8.78 -5.55 19.74
C GLU A 419 -9.71 -6.67 20.21
N ASP A 420 -9.79 -7.77 19.47
CA ASP A 420 -10.64 -8.89 19.84
C ASP A 420 -10.06 -9.63 21.06
N ALA A 421 -10.91 -9.87 22.06
CA ALA A 421 -10.51 -10.53 23.31
C ALA A 421 -9.87 -11.91 23.09
N ALA A 422 -10.37 -12.68 22.12
CA ALA A 422 -9.79 -13.97 21.75
C ALA A 422 -8.40 -13.84 21.10
N ASN A 423 -8.12 -12.72 20.44
CA ASN A 423 -6.83 -12.50 19.78
C ASN A 423 -5.79 -11.89 20.74
N ASN A 424 -6.23 -11.22 21.81
CA ASN A 424 -5.35 -10.49 22.73
C ASN A 424 -5.16 -11.11 24.12
N ASP A 425 -5.68 -12.32 24.36
CA ASP A 425 -5.56 -13.00 25.66
C ASP A 425 -4.16 -13.59 25.94
N ASN A 426 -3.36 -13.79 24.90
CA ASN A 426 -2.08 -14.54 24.93
C ASN A 426 -2.15 -15.90 25.68
N ALA A 427 -3.34 -16.48 25.82
CA ALA A 427 -3.61 -17.56 26.76
C ALA A 427 -3.71 -18.92 26.07
N ASN A 428 -4.18 -18.96 24.82
CA ASN A 428 -4.47 -20.20 24.11
C ASN A 428 -4.16 -20.10 22.60
N ASP A 429 -4.42 -21.20 21.89
CA ASP A 429 -4.21 -21.32 20.44
C ASP A 429 -5.50 -21.08 19.63
N THR A 430 -6.46 -20.32 20.19
CA THR A 430 -7.74 -19.98 19.56
C THR A 430 -7.76 -18.50 19.20
N TYR A 431 -8.14 -18.22 17.96
CA TYR A 431 -8.19 -16.90 17.39
C TYR A 431 -9.53 -16.71 16.67
N VAL A 432 -9.88 -15.47 16.41
CA VAL A 432 -11.04 -15.09 15.61
C VAL A 432 -10.59 -14.21 14.47
N THR A 433 -11.28 -14.31 13.35
CA THR A 433 -11.13 -13.30 12.29
C THR A 433 -11.55 -11.94 12.88
N PRO A 434 -10.70 -10.90 12.78
CA PRO A 434 -11.01 -9.61 13.35
C PRO A 434 -12.39 -9.10 12.94
N THR A 435 -13.17 -8.68 13.94
CA THR A 435 -14.56 -8.29 13.74
C THR A 435 -14.69 -6.92 13.09
N ALA A 436 -13.70 -6.04 13.32
CA ALA A 436 -13.65 -4.73 12.73
C ALA A 436 -13.14 -4.79 11.28
N THR A 437 -13.92 -4.24 10.35
CA THR A 437 -13.52 -4.08 8.95
C THR A 437 -12.89 -2.71 8.67
N ALA A 438 -12.78 -1.87 9.69
CA ALA A 438 -12.17 -0.55 9.57
C ALA A 438 -10.70 -0.71 9.14
N PRO A 439 -10.24 0.09 8.18
CA PRO A 439 -8.98 -0.16 7.50
C PRO A 439 -7.76 -0.01 8.43
N ASP A 440 -7.89 0.77 9.49
CA ASP A 440 -6.89 1.07 10.51
C ASP A 440 -6.80 0.03 11.65
N ARG A 441 -7.54 -1.08 11.54
CA ARG A 441 -7.64 -2.14 12.54
C ARG A 441 -6.80 -3.36 12.21
N ASP A 442 -6.70 -4.26 13.18
CA ASP A 442 -5.97 -5.49 13.04
C ASP A 442 -6.54 -6.41 11.96
N ARG A 443 -5.66 -7.25 11.40
CA ARG A 443 -5.97 -8.18 10.33
C ARG A 443 -5.25 -9.48 10.55
N LEU A 444 -6.00 -10.56 10.49
CA LEU A 444 -5.47 -11.92 10.56
C LEU A 444 -5.09 -12.43 9.18
N TYR A 445 -3.89 -12.98 9.08
CA TYR A 445 -3.37 -13.67 7.90
C TYR A 445 -3.04 -15.11 8.25
N THR A 446 -3.35 -16.03 7.34
CA THR A 446 -3.01 -17.44 7.47
C THR A 446 -1.93 -17.83 6.46
N SER A 447 -0.91 -18.52 6.95
CA SER A 447 0.09 -19.15 6.09
C SER A 447 -0.49 -20.45 5.54
N ILE A 448 -0.98 -20.41 4.31
CA ILE A 448 -1.46 -21.59 3.58
C ILE A 448 -0.28 -22.24 2.86
N SER A 449 0.73 -22.72 3.57
CA SER A 449 1.44 -23.88 3.03
C SER A 449 0.44 -25.03 3.13
N SER A 450 0.12 -25.66 1.99
CA SER A 450 -0.61 -26.92 1.90
C SER A 450 -0.06 -27.95 2.93
N PRO A 451 -0.88 -28.92 3.38
CA PRO A 451 -0.83 -29.45 4.74
C PRO A 451 0.53 -30.03 5.06
N ALA A 452 0.94 -29.83 6.32
CA ALA A 452 1.92 -30.55 7.15
C ALA A 452 3.04 -31.35 6.44
N ALA A 453 4.19 -31.42 7.10
CA ALA A 453 5.10 -32.54 6.93
C ALA A 453 4.23 -33.79 7.05
N VAL A 454 4.23 -34.54 5.97
CA VAL A 454 3.16 -35.45 5.59
C VAL A 454 2.86 -36.36 6.78
N ASP A 455 1.65 -36.28 7.34
CA ASP A 455 1.12 -37.45 8.03
C ASP A 455 0.89 -38.49 6.93
N THR A 456 1.93 -39.29 6.68
CA THR A 456 1.92 -40.38 5.71
C THR A 456 0.72 -41.28 6.00
N SER A 457 0.25 -41.38 7.25
CA SER A 457 -0.97 -42.13 7.59
C SER A 457 -2.25 -41.47 7.04
N GLN A 458 -2.40 -40.14 7.03
CA GLN A 458 -3.59 -39.46 6.51
C GLN A 458 -3.68 -39.55 4.97
N GLN A 459 -2.54 -39.43 4.27
CA GLN A 459 -2.46 -39.62 2.81
C GLN A 459 -2.63 -41.09 2.43
N CYS A 460 -1.94 -42.05 3.08
CA CYS A 460 -2.12 -43.48 2.81
C CYS A 460 -3.58 -43.90 3.14
N ARG A 461 -4.25 -43.34 4.17
CA ARG A 461 -5.70 -43.53 4.43
C ARG A 461 -6.61 -43.00 3.32
N THR A 462 -6.32 -41.83 2.76
CA THR A 462 -7.15 -41.19 1.74
C THR A 462 -6.96 -41.86 0.37
N MET A 463 -5.71 -42.20 0.01
CA MET A 463 -5.37 -42.98 -1.17
C MET A 463 -5.89 -44.43 -1.07
N GLY A 464 -5.80 -45.06 0.10
CA GLY A 464 -6.37 -46.38 0.37
C GLY A 464 -7.89 -46.40 0.23
N ARG A 465 -8.59 -45.35 0.70
CA ARG A 465 -10.04 -45.16 0.48
C ARG A 465 -10.38 -44.88 -0.99
N ALA A 466 -9.56 -44.12 -1.70
CA ALA A 466 -9.72 -43.90 -3.13
C ALA A 466 -9.56 -45.22 -3.88
N LEU A 467 -8.45 -45.95 -3.70
CA LEU A 467 -8.20 -47.29 -4.25
C LEU A 467 -9.35 -48.26 -3.99
N ARG A 468 -9.88 -48.31 -2.76
CA ARG A 468 -11.08 -49.10 -2.40
C ARG A 468 -12.34 -48.74 -3.21
N ARG A 469 -12.50 -47.48 -3.61
CA ARG A 469 -13.67 -46.99 -4.39
C ARG A 469 -13.52 -47.21 -5.90
N ILE A 470 -12.30 -47.26 -6.43
CA ILE A 470 -12.01 -47.45 -7.87
C ILE A 470 -11.70 -48.89 -8.26
N THR A 471 -11.62 -49.84 -7.32
CA THR A 471 -11.56 -51.28 -7.61
C THR A 471 -12.94 -51.94 -7.54
N PRO A 472 -13.72 -52.03 -8.64
CA PRO A 472 -14.77 -53.03 -8.75
C PRO A 472 -14.17 -54.38 -9.18
N CYS A 473 -14.73 -55.49 -8.67
CA CYS A 473 -14.48 -56.82 -9.21
C CYS A 473 -15.12 -56.92 -10.60
N GLY A 474 -14.38 -56.62 -11.68
CA GLY A 474 -14.88 -56.71 -13.05
C GLY A 474 -13.98 -56.00 -14.06
N GLN A 475 -14.17 -56.33 -15.36
CA GLN A 475 -13.31 -55.89 -16.48
C GLN A 475 -13.02 -54.36 -16.49
N PRO A 476 -11.82 -53.96 -16.95
CA PRO A 476 -11.20 -52.70 -16.55
C PRO A 476 -11.95 -51.50 -17.14
N PRO A 477 -12.20 -50.42 -16.36
CA PRO A 477 -12.40 -49.14 -16.99
C PRO A 477 -11.03 -48.63 -17.45
N LYS A 478 -10.98 -48.04 -18.66
CA LYS A 478 -9.95 -47.05 -18.97
C LYS A 478 -9.91 -46.08 -17.78
N LEU A 479 -8.73 -45.92 -17.17
CA LEU A 479 -8.53 -44.98 -16.06
C LEU A 479 -9.20 -43.65 -16.40
N ASN A 480 -10.17 -43.24 -15.59
CA ASN A 480 -10.79 -41.94 -15.72
C ASN A 480 -9.68 -40.88 -15.66
N PRO A 481 -9.60 -39.89 -16.58
CA PRO A 481 -8.61 -38.83 -16.54
C PRO A 481 -8.55 -38.08 -15.19
N ALA A 482 -9.67 -37.99 -14.48
CA ALA A 482 -9.73 -37.43 -13.13
C ALA A 482 -9.00 -38.29 -12.07
N CYS A 483 -8.86 -39.60 -12.29
CA CYS A 483 -8.10 -40.50 -11.41
C CYS A 483 -6.60 -40.45 -11.68
N ALA A 484 -6.17 -40.14 -12.91
CA ALA A 484 -4.76 -39.87 -13.21
C ALA A 484 -4.26 -38.57 -12.56
N ALA A 485 -5.15 -37.59 -12.37
CA ALA A 485 -4.86 -36.34 -11.68
C ALA A 485 -4.78 -36.46 -10.14
N LEU A 486 -5.20 -37.61 -9.56
CA LEU A 486 -5.11 -37.88 -8.12
C LEU A 486 -3.80 -38.56 -7.70
N ALA A 487 -2.99 -39.02 -8.65
CA ALA A 487 -1.61 -39.40 -8.37
C ALA A 487 -0.81 -38.09 -8.25
N GLY A 488 -0.26 -37.84 -7.05
CA GLY A 488 0.43 -36.58 -6.74
C GLY A 488 1.65 -36.32 -7.63
N THR A 489 2.27 -35.15 -7.45
CA THR A 489 3.52 -34.81 -8.12
C THR A 489 4.74 -35.14 -7.24
N ASP A 490 5.89 -35.42 -7.84
CA ASP A 490 7.16 -35.48 -7.11
C ASP A 490 7.58 -34.09 -6.62
N LEU A 491 8.68 -34.01 -5.86
CA LEU A 491 9.23 -32.75 -5.33
C LEU A 491 9.65 -31.73 -6.42
N ASN A 492 9.66 -32.15 -7.69
CA ASN A 492 9.97 -31.31 -8.84
C ASN A 492 8.72 -30.96 -9.67
N GLY A 493 7.52 -31.34 -9.22
CA GLY A 493 6.26 -31.05 -9.91
C GLY A 493 5.90 -32.01 -11.04
N ASN A 494 6.59 -33.14 -11.20
CA ASN A 494 6.26 -34.15 -12.22
C ASN A 494 5.16 -35.09 -11.73
N ALA A 495 4.18 -35.42 -12.57
CA ALA A 495 3.12 -36.38 -12.22
C ALA A 495 3.71 -37.77 -11.91
N LEU A 496 3.46 -38.26 -10.69
CA LEU A 496 3.86 -39.61 -10.30
C LEU A 496 2.90 -40.64 -10.88
N THR A 497 3.42 -41.79 -11.27
CA THR A 497 2.55 -42.96 -11.47
C THR A 497 2.05 -43.46 -10.10
N PRO A 498 0.88 -44.12 -10.01
CA PRO A 498 0.38 -44.67 -8.75
C PRO A 498 1.41 -45.54 -8.02
N ALA A 499 2.23 -46.30 -8.75
CA ALA A 499 3.30 -47.14 -8.19
C ALA A 499 4.44 -46.33 -7.54
N GLN A 500 4.77 -45.15 -8.08
CA GLN A 500 5.81 -44.27 -7.54
C GLN A 500 5.32 -43.48 -6.33
N GLY A 501 4.05 -43.05 -6.31
CA GLY A 501 3.44 -42.42 -5.13
C GLY A 501 3.36 -43.36 -3.91
N LEU A 502 3.30 -44.68 -4.15
CA LEU A 502 3.24 -45.71 -3.11
C LEU A 502 4.61 -46.09 -2.51
N GLN A 503 5.73 -45.75 -3.16
CA GLN A 503 7.07 -45.96 -2.59
C GLN A 503 7.40 -45.03 -1.41
N VAL A 504 6.55 -44.04 -1.16
CA VAL A 504 6.65 -43.12 -0.01
C VAL A 504 5.95 -43.68 1.24
N CYS A 505 5.05 -44.67 1.10
CA CYS A 505 4.54 -45.49 2.23
C CYS A 505 5.57 -46.64 2.50
N SER A 506 5.50 -47.31 3.66
CA SER A 506 6.48 -48.35 4.04
C SER A 506 6.70 -49.41 2.94
N SER A 507 7.89 -50.02 2.89
CA SER A 507 8.23 -51.03 1.87
C SER A 507 7.23 -52.20 1.82
N ALA A 508 6.60 -52.52 2.94
CA ALA A 508 5.52 -53.52 3.04
C ALA A 508 4.22 -53.05 2.36
N CYS A 509 3.80 -51.80 2.55
CA CYS A 509 2.61 -51.23 1.92
C CYS A 509 2.77 -51.10 0.39
N ALA A 510 3.97 -50.68 -0.05
CA ALA A 510 4.30 -50.60 -1.47
C ALA A 510 4.28 -51.99 -2.13
N ALA A 511 4.87 -53.00 -1.48
CA ALA A 511 4.87 -54.38 -1.98
C ALA A 511 3.47 -55.00 -2.02
N ALA A 512 2.64 -54.73 -1.01
CA ALA A 512 1.26 -55.20 -0.93
C ALA A 512 0.38 -54.57 -2.03
N ALA A 513 0.51 -53.26 -2.28
CA ALA A 513 -0.18 -52.59 -3.37
C ALA A 513 0.27 -53.10 -4.74
N LEU A 514 1.58 -53.28 -4.95
CA LEU A 514 2.12 -53.86 -6.18
C LEU A 514 1.62 -55.30 -6.40
N THR A 515 1.45 -56.07 -5.33
CA THR A 515 0.89 -57.43 -5.37
C THR A 515 -0.56 -57.41 -5.82
N LEU A 516 -1.40 -56.49 -5.31
CA LEU A 516 -2.82 -56.41 -5.70
C LEU A 516 -3.04 -55.97 -7.16
N VAL A 517 -2.14 -55.15 -7.71
CA VAL A 517 -2.25 -54.67 -9.09
C VAL A 517 -1.57 -55.58 -10.12
N ASN A 518 -1.06 -56.76 -9.73
CA ASN A 518 -0.46 -57.77 -10.61
C ASN A 518 -1.25 -59.12 -10.60
N PRO A 519 -1.20 -59.96 -11.65
CA PRO A 519 -1.80 -61.29 -11.61
C PRO A 519 -1.14 -62.16 -10.52
N PRO A 520 -1.88 -63.03 -9.81
CA PRO A 520 -3.30 -63.36 -9.98
C PRO A 520 -4.27 -62.39 -9.29
N CYS A 521 -3.77 -61.43 -8.51
CA CYS A 521 -4.59 -60.59 -7.62
C CYS A 521 -5.42 -59.53 -8.34
N GLN A 522 -5.04 -59.18 -9.57
CA GLN A 522 -5.83 -58.31 -10.45
C GLN A 522 -7.28 -58.79 -10.65
N ASN A 523 -7.51 -60.12 -10.66
CA ASN A 523 -8.80 -60.71 -11.05
C ASN A 523 -9.46 -61.55 -9.93
N THR A 524 -8.79 -61.74 -8.79
CA THR A 524 -9.32 -62.52 -7.66
C THR A 524 -8.59 -62.21 -6.36
N THR A 525 -9.32 -62.13 -5.24
CA THR A 525 -8.72 -62.08 -3.90
C THR A 525 -8.64 -63.45 -3.23
N ARG A 526 -9.04 -64.53 -3.93
CA ARG A 526 -9.07 -65.89 -3.35
C ARG A 526 -7.68 -66.44 -2.99
N PRO A 527 -6.61 -66.20 -3.76
CA PRO A 527 -5.27 -66.64 -3.39
C PRO A 527 -4.83 -66.00 -2.06
N SER A 528 -4.19 -66.77 -1.18
CA SER A 528 -3.72 -66.29 0.13
C SER A 528 -2.80 -65.07 0.00
N VAL A 529 -1.95 -65.04 -1.04
CA VAL A 529 -1.09 -63.89 -1.33
C VAL A 529 -1.87 -62.59 -1.57
N CYS A 530 -3.06 -62.66 -2.18
CA CYS A 530 -3.90 -61.50 -2.43
C CYS A 530 -4.68 -61.07 -1.17
N ARG A 531 -5.07 -62.03 -0.32
CA ARG A 531 -5.69 -61.73 0.98
C ARG A 531 -4.70 -61.08 1.93
N ASN A 532 -3.50 -61.64 2.04
CA ASN A 532 -2.44 -61.09 2.89
C ASN A 532 -2.03 -59.70 2.40
N ALA A 533 -1.87 -59.49 1.09
CA ALA A 533 -1.61 -58.17 0.55
C ALA A 533 -2.75 -57.16 0.85
N ARG A 534 -4.01 -57.62 0.87
CA ARG A 534 -5.14 -56.79 1.27
C ARG A 534 -5.13 -56.46 2.76
N GLU A 535 -4.85 -57.45 3.61
CA GLU A 535 -4.76 -57.27 5.08
C GLU A 535 -3.60 -56.34 5.43
N THR A 536 -2.42 -56.52 4.84
CA THR A 536 -1.29 -55.60 4.99
C THR A 536 -1.65 -54.18 4.55
N LEU A 537 -2.42 -54.00 3.47
CA LEU A 537 -2.91 -52.68 3.07
C LEU A 537 -4.00 -52.12 4.01
N GLU A 538 -4.76 -52.98 4.70
CA GLU A 538 -5.73 -52.56 5.72
C GLU A 538 -5.05 -52.14 7.03
N GLU A 539 -3.83 -52.64 7.29
CA GLU A 539 -2.98 -52.28 8.44
C GLU A 539 -2.18 -50.96 8.25
N CYS A 540 -1.99 -50.48 7.02
CA CYS A 540 -1.07 -49.38 6.65
C CYS A 540 -1.52 -47.90 6.94
#